data_AF-A0A971QDK0-F1
#
_entry.id   AF-A0A971QDK0-F1
#
_cell.length_a   1.000
_cell.length_b   1.000
_cell.length_c   1.000
_cell.angle_alpha   90.00
_cell.angle_beta   90.00
_cell.angle_gamma   90.00
#
_symmetry.space_group_name_H-M   'P 1'
#
loop_
_entity.id
_entity.type
_entity.pdbx_description
1 polymer ?
#
loop_
_entity_poly.entity_id
_entity_poly.type
_entity_poly.pdbx_seq_one_letter_code
_entity_poly.pdbx_strand_id
1 'polypeptide(L)'
;MSDHVLPIGWCVVVVLMLASPGGVDAVTVGGRDVDCPVCGHTFAVKTYASYGSYVYEWESKYDLIYFPASERFWFWLCPKCGYAQTGDWFEGISDQDARRLRAIFEEEWEPLSSDEIPFTLKLDRVIRTNRLLGRDESFWRDFNRVLIYHYRSESHEQTLRLAQEEIALLERDSPGDREARKRRLYLLGEYHRMLGSDEQARVYLNQSLELRLQRDATLRWGGIVLASAVLAVMIWAGIRRRLWLKASVTVLLAVVVVWSYRPYRQLHAGQTQVNDYYDAIIRARLAMVATDGGRSQRDDDADRPIPLV
;
A
#
# COMPACT_ATOMS: atom_id res chain seq x y z
N MET A 1 12.17 30.41 -55.60
CA MET A 1 10.97 29.82 -54.97
C MET A 1 11.37 28.42 -54.54
N SER A 2 11.65 28.25 -53.25
CA SER A 2 12.17 27.00 -52.67
C SER A 2 11.03 26.31 -51.92
N ASP A 3 10.65 25.14 -52.42
CA ASP A 3 9.61 24.29 -51.87
C ASP A 3 10.06 23.67 -50.53
N HIS A 4 9.37 24.01 -49.45
CA HIS A 4 9.50 23.33 -48.16
C HIS A 4 8.43 22.24 -48.07
N VAL A 5 8.77 21.05 -48.56
CA VAL A 5 8.01 19.82 -48.27
C VAL A 5 8.44 19.34 -46.87
N LEU A 6 7.60 19.62 -45.86
CA LEU A 6 7.74 19.04 -44.52
C LEU A 6 7.54 17.51 -44.60
N PRO A 7 8.35 16.69 -43.91
CA PRO A 7 8.31 15.25 -44.05
C PRO A 7 7.12 14.68 -43.27
N ILE A 8 6.03 14.41 -43.99
CA ILE A 8 4.81 13.72 -43.52
C ILE A 8 5.13 12.36 -42.85
N GLY A 9 6.32 11.79 -43.12
CA GLY A 9 6.77 10.50 -42.55
C GLY A 9 6.92 10.49 -41.02
N TRP A 10 7.17 11.62 -40.35
CA TRP A 10 7.35 11.63 -38.89
C TRP A 10 6.03 11.59 -38.12
N CYS A 11 4.94 12.11 -38.69
CA CYS A 11 3.63 12.06 -38.04
C CYS A 11 3.02 10.65 -38.05
N VAL A 12 3.32 9.85 -39.07
CA VAL A 12 2.76 8.49 -39.20
C VAL A 12 3.37 7.52 -38.19
N VAL A 13 4.65 7.68 -37.83
CA VAL A 13 5.32 6.83 -36.83
C VAL A 13 4.81 7.10 -35.40
N VAL A 14 4.50 8.36 -35.07
CA VAL A 14 3.94 8.72 -33.75
C VAL A 14 2.49 8.26 -33.60
N VAL A 15 1.70 8.28 -34.68
CA VAL A 15 0.30 7.83 -34.66
C VAL A 15 0.21 6.29 -34.60
N LEU A 16 1.14 5.55 -35.19
CA LEU A 16 1.16 4.08 -35.10
C LEU A 16 1.57 3.55 -33.71
N MET A 17 2.37 4.28 -32.93
CA MET A 17 2.65 3.91 -31.53
C MET A 17 1.48 4.19 -30.57
N LEU A 18 0.54 5.06 -30.95
CA LEU A 18 -0.67 5.35 -30.17
C LEU A 18 -1.85 4.41 -30.51
N ALA A 19 -1.69 3.55 -31.53
CA ALA A 19 -2.75 2.72 -32.07
C ALA A 19 -2.59 1.22 -31.77
N SER A 20 -1.70 0.83 -30.86
CA SER A 20 -1.70 -0.52 -30.29
C SER A 20 -2.72 -0.57 -29.14
N PRO A 21 -3.84 -1.31 -29.28
CA PRO A 21 -4.87 -1.44 -28.24
C PRO A 21 -4.44 -2.43 -27.15
N GLY A 22 -3.15 -2.52 -26.84
CA GLY A 22 -2.72 -3.15 -25.61
C GLY A 22 -3.24 -2.28 -24.48
N GLY A 23 -4.20 -2.79 -23.71
CA GLY A 23 -4.51 -2.21 -22.41
C GLY A 23 -3.18 -1.99 -21.70
N VAL A 24 -2.87 -0.76 -21.35
CA VAL A 24 -1.71 -0.50 -20.50
C VAL A 24 -2.16 -1.00 -19.14
N ASP A 25 -1.84 -2.26 -18.85
CA ASP A 25 -2.11 -2.83 -17.54
C ASP A 25 -1.48 -1.91 -16.50
N ALA A 26 -2.30 -1.55 -15.52
CA ALA A 26 -1.88 -0.71 -14.41
C ALA A 26 -0.70 -1.35 -13.63
N VAL A 27 -0.39 -2.63 -13.80
CA VAL A 27 0.87 -3.18 -13.29
C VAL A 27 1.40 -4.14 -14.33
N THR A 28 2.69 -4.02 -14.65
CA THR A 28 3.36 -5.01 -15.47
C THR A 28 3.80 -6.16 -14.57
N VAL A 29 3.30 -7.37 -14.82
CA VAL A 29 3.71 -8.59 -14.10
C VAL A 29 4.60 -9.43 -15.01
N GLY A 30 5.73 -9.89 -14.49
CA GLY A 30 6.70 -10.74 -15.19
C GLY A 30 6.97 -12.04 -14.44
N GLY A 31 7.44 -13.05 -15.16
CA GLY A 31 7.98 -14.28 -14.56
C GLY A 31 9.42 -14.06 -14.07
N ARG A 32 9.77 -14.71 -12.95
CA ARG A 32 11.14 -14.78 -12.43
C ARG A 32 11.40 -16.17 -11.89
N ASP A 33 12.54 -16.75 -12.22
CA ASP A 33 12.99 -17.99 -11.59
C ASP A 33 13.64 -17.68 -10.24
N VAL A 34 13.31 -18.48 -9.23
CA VAL A 34 13.77 -18.29 -7.85
C VAL A 34 14.24 -19.61 -7.25
N ASP A 35 15.31 -19.54 -6.47
CA ASP A 35 15.80 -20.68 -5.71
C ASP A 35 15.14 -20.69 -4.33
N CYS A 36 14.53 -21.82 -3.97
CA CYS A 36 13.97 -21.98 -2.64
C CYS A 36 15.10 -22.00 -1.59
N PRO A 37 15.12 -21.07 -0.61
CA PRO A 37 16.18 -21.04 0.39
C PRO A 37 16.14 -22.24 1.36
N VAL A 38 15.01 -22.96 1.40
CA VAL A 38 14.82 -24.14 2.27
C VAL A 38 15.36 -25.42 1.62
N CYS A 39 15.10 -25.66 0.34
CA CYS A 39 15.44 -26.92 -0.33
C CYS A 39 16.33 -26.80 -1.56
N GLY A 40 16.66 -25.59 -2.00
CA GLY A 40 17.49 -25.30 -3.18
C GLY A 40 16.81 -25.59 -4.52
N HIS A 41 15.50 -25.85 -4.54
CA HIS A 41 14.77 -26.06 -5.80
C HIS A 41 14.48 -24.74 -6.50
N THR A 42 14.85 -24.65 -7.78
CA THR A 42 14.50 -23.54 -8.66
C THR A 42 13.10 -23.73 -9.25
N PHE A 43 12.28 -22.69 -9.18
CA PHE A 43 10.93 -22.69 -9.77
C PHE A 43 10.53 -21.27 -10.20
N ALA A 44 9.55 -21.17 -11.10
CA ALA A 44 9.09 -19.89 -11.62
C ALA A 44 8.02 -19.27 -10.71
N VAL A 45 8.15 -17.97 -10.44
CA VAL A 45 7.12 -17.16 -9.76
C VAL A 45 6.74 -15.95 -10.60
N LYS A 46 5.55 -15.40 -10.32
CA LYS A 46 5.14 -14.10 -10.86
C LYS A 46 5.57 -13.01 -9.89
N THR A 47 6.12 -11.92 -10.44
CA THR A 47 6.49 -10.71 -9.71
C THR A 47 6.10 -9.48 -10.50
N TYR A 48 5.88 -8.36 -9.81
CA TYR A 48 5.72 -7.09 -10.50
C TYR A 48 7.06 -6.66 -11.12
N ALA A 49 7.00 -6.14 -12.35
CA ALA A 49 8.12 -5.59 -13.10
C ALA A 49 8.08 -4.05 -13.10
N SER A 50 6.88 -3.46 -13.19
CA SER A 50 6.71 -2.01 -13.09
C SER A 50 5.30 -1.63 -12.60
N TYR A 51 5.20 -0.51 -11.91
CA TYR A 51 3.94 0.08 -11.45
C TYR A 51 4.10 1.60 -11.27
N GLY A 52 3.00 2.34 -11.39
CA GLY A 52 2.96 3.78 -11.11
C GLY A 52 2.28 4.10 -9.78
N SER A 53 2.29 5.38 -9.37
CA SER A 53 1.71 5.82 -8.10
C SER A 53 0.18 5.68 -8.00
N TYR A 54 -0.52 5.38 -9.09
CA TYR A 54 -1.97 5.15 -9.09
C TYR A 54 -2.37 3.88 -8.35
N VAL A 55 -1.44 2.94 -8.09
CA VAL A 55 -1.75 1.72 -7.31
C VAL A 55 -2.20 2.06 -5.89
N TYR A 56 -1.83 3.25 -5.38
CA TYR A 56 -2.28 3.74 -4.08
C TYR A 56 -3.70 4.32 -4.11
N GLU A 57 -4.31 4.45 -5.30
CA GLU A 57 -5.69 4.87 -5.47
C GLU A 57 -6.68 3.70 -5.63
N TRP A 58 -6.19 2.46 -5.65
CA TRP A 58 -7.00 1.24 -5.78
C TRP A 58 -7.90 0.96 -4.58
N GLU A 59 -8.96 0.17 -4.78
CA GLU A 59 -9.98 -0.06 -3.75
C GLU A 59 -9.45 -0.77 -2.49
N SER A 60 -8.40 -1.58 -2.60
CA SER A 60 -7.75 -2.23 -1.44
C SER A 60 -7.31 -1.23 -0.37
N LYS A 61 -7.09 0.03 -0.76
CA LYS A 61 -6.75 1.15 0.12
C LYS A 61 -7.83 1.41 1.18
N TYR A 62 -9.10 1.11 0.88
CA TYR A 62 -10.19 1.17 1.85
C TYR A 62 -10.01 0.10 2.94
N ASP A 63 -9.32 -0.99 2.67
CA ASP A 63 -8.97 -1.98 3.70
C ASP A 63 -7.61 -1.70 4.34
N LEU A 64 -7.00 -0.54 4.03
CA LEU A 64 -5.63 -0.18 4.38
C LEU A 64 -4.60 -1.23 3.94
N ILE A 65 -4.90 -1.93 2.84
CA ILE A 65 -4.00 -2.85 2.16
C ILE A 65 -3.54 -2.19 0.87
N TYR A 66 -2.22 -2.13 0.70
CA TYR A 66 -1.60 -1.48 -0.44
C TYR A 66 -0.81 -2.50 -1.26
N PHE A 67 -0.72 -2.25 -2.56
CA PHE A 67 0.17 -2.97 -3.45
C PHE A 67 1.61 -3.03 -2.87
N PRO A 68 2.31 -4.17 -2.95
CA PRO A 68 1.91 -5.42 -3.62
C PRO A 68 1.07 -6.38 -2.75
N ALA A 69 0.81 -6.05 -1.48
CA ALA A 69 0.16 -6.97 -0.54
C ALA A 69 -1.29 -7.32 -0.91
N SER A 70 -1.95 -6.51 -1.75
CA SER A 70 -3.26 -6.80 -2.34
C SER A 70 -3.23 -7.89 -3.42
N GLU A 71 -2.04 -8.26 -3.93
CA GLU A 71 -1.94 -9.11 -5.11
C GLU A 71 -1.75 -10.59 -4.77
N ARG A 72 -2.50 -11.47 -5.45
CA ARG A 72 -2.39 -12.92 -5.25
C ARG A 72 -0.99 -13.45 -5.59
N PHE A 73 -0.32 -12.84 -6.57
CA PHE A 73 1.03 -13.24 -6.96
C PHE A 73 2.11 -12.82 -5.96
N TRP A 74 1.78 -11.99 -4.97
CA TRP A 74 2.71 -11.63 -3.90
C TRP A 74 3.02 -12.81 -2.97
N PHE A 75 2.21 -13.88 -2.99
CA PHE A 75 2.46 -15.10 -2.21
C PHE A 75 3.14 -16.16 -3.07
N TRP A 76 4.30 -16.60 -2.62
CA TRP A 76 5.10 -17.63 -3.28
C TRP A 76 5.10 -18.90 -2.44
N LEU A 77 5.05 -20.05 -3.11
CA LEU A 77 5.10 -21.38 -2.51
C LEU A 77 6.05 -22.23 -3.35
N CYS A 78 7.02 -22.86 -2.70
CA CYS A 78 7.90 -23.83 -3.35
C CYS A 78 7.14 -25.15 -3.54
N PRO A 79 6.93 -25.64 -4.78
CA PRO A 79 6.17 -26.86 -5.03
C PRO A 79 6.86 -28.10 -4.45
N LYS A 80 8.19 -28.07 -4.29
CA LYS A 80 8.98 -29.21 -3.81
C LYS A 80 8.92 -29.43 -2.30
N CYS A 81 9.02 -28.38 -1.49
CA CYS A 81 9.11 -28.51 -0.03
C CYS A 81 8.01 -27.77 0.73
N GLY A 82 7.05 -27.13 0.05
CA GLY A 82 5.92 -26.47 0.72
C GLY A 82 6.30 -25.25 1.54
N TYR A 83 7.54 -24.76 1.44
CA TYR A 83 7.91 -23.46 2.00
C TYR A 83 7.19 -22.36 1.25
N ALA A 84 6.43 -21.54 1.99
CA ALA A 84 5.70 -20.42 1.41
C ALA A 84 5.89 -19.15 2.23
N GLN A 85 5.96 -18.02 1.54
CA GLN A 85 6.12 -16.70 2.12
C GLN A 85 5.68 -15.61 1.12
N THR A 86 5.52 -14.38 1.58
CA THR A 86 5.38 -13.20 0.72
C THR A 86 6.65 -12.95 -0.10
N GLY A 87 6.53 -12.36 -1.29
CA GLY A 87 7.65 -12.15 -2.21
C GLY A 87 8.79 -11.35 -1.60
N ASP A 88 8.48 -10.38 -0.74
CA ASP A 88 9.48 -9.54 -0.05
C ASP A 88 10.30 -10.31 0.99
N TRP A 89 9.76 -11.41 1.53
CA TRP A 89 10.37 -12.15 2.64
C TRP A 89 10.78 -13.58 2.26
N PHE A 90 10.43 -14.04 1.06
CA PHE A 90 10.66 -15.42 0.64
C PHE A 90 12.14 -15.80 0.65
N GLU A 91 13.00 -14.94 0.10
CA GLU A 91 14.44 -15.21 0.03
C GLU A 91 15.19 -14.82 1.32
N GLY A 92 14.59 -13.96 2.16
CA GLY A 92 15.23 -13.33 3.31
C GLY A 92 15.24 -14.14 4.61
N ILE A 93 15.13 -15.46 4.54
CA ILE A 93 15.13 -16.34 5.71
C ILE A 93 16.56 -16.68 6.17
N SER A 94 16.79 -16.82 7.48
CA SER A 94 18.09 -17.22 8.02
C SER A 94 18.42 -18.68 7.67
N ASP A 95 19.69 -19.02 7.51
CA ASP A 95 20.14 -20.40 7.29
C ASP A 95 19.68 -21.36 8.41
N GLN A 96 19.63 -20.86 9.64
CA GLN A 96 19.18 -21.63 10.80
C GLN A 96 17.69 -21.97 10.67
N ASP A 97 16.85 -20.99 10.34
CA ASP A 97 15.43 -21.21 10.13
C ASP A 97 15.17 -22.04 8.87
N ALA A 98 15.93 -21.83 7.79
CA ALA A 98 15.82 -22.64 6.58
C ALA A 98 16.07 -24.13 6.87
N ARG A 99 17.14 -24.47 7.61
CA ARG A 99 17.41 -25.86 8.03
C ARG A 99 16.30 -26.42 8.92
N ARG A 100 15.79 -25.62 9.86
CA ARG A 100 14.73 -26.03 10.78
C ARG A 100 13.41 -26.27 10.06
N LEU A 101 13.00 -25.36 9.17
CA LEU A 101 11.79 -25.51 8.36
C LEU A 101 11.91 -26.69 7.40
N ARG A 102 13.10 -26.92 6.82
CA ARG A 102 13.34 -28.07 5.94
C ARG A 102 13.02 -29.38 6.63
N ALA A 103 13.57 -29.60 7.84
CA ALA A 103 13.33 -30.83 8.59
C ALA A 103 11.83 -31.06 8.87
N ILE A 104 11.09 -30.00 9.19
CA ILE A 104 9.64 -30.09 9.45
C ILE A 104 8.87 -30.36 8.15
N PHE A 105 9.20 -29.66 7.07
CA PHE A 105 8.43 -29.74 5.83
C PHE A 105 8.72 -30.98 5.00
N GLU A 106 9.89 -31.61 5.14
CA GLU A 106 10.16 -32.92 4.52
C GLU A 106 9.18 -34.00 5.01
N GLU A 107 8.64 -33.87 6.22
CA GLU A 107 7.63 -34.79 6.78
C GLU A 107 6.18 -34.37 6.46
N GLU A 108 5.92 -33.06 6.38
CA GLU A 108 4.56 -32.51 6.21
C GLU A 108 4.12 -32.33 4.75
N TRP A 109 5.05 -32.35 3.80
CA TRP A 109 4.79 -31.90 2.44
C TRP A 109 5.03 -32.98 1.39
N GLU A 110 4.02 -33.23 0.59
CA GLU A 110 4.15 -34.01 -0.64
C GLU A 110 4.46 -33.06 -1.80
N PRO A 111 5.58 -33.27 -2.53
CA PRO A 111 5.94 -32.45 -3.67
C PRO A 111 4.81 -32.38 -4.71
N LEU A 112 4.47 -31.17 -5.13
CA LEU A 112 3.49 -30.94 -6.18
C LEU A 112 4.14 -31.13 -7.54
N SER A 113 3.39 -31.74 -8.47
CA SER A 113 3.81 -31.92 -9.87
C SER A 113 3.45 -30.75 -10.78
N SER A 114 2.63 -29.81 -10.29
CA SER A 114 2.14 -28.65 -11.03
C SER A 114 2.59 -27.35 -10.38
N ASP A 115 2.92 -26.37 -11.22
CA ASP A 115 3.20 -24.99 -10.81
C ASP A 115 1.90 -24.19 -10.55
N GLU A 116 0.75 -24.71 -10.98
CA GLU A 116 -0.56 -24.13 -10.70
C GLU A 116 -1.03 -24.52 -9.30
N ILE A 117 -0.57 -23.75 -8.32
CA ILE A 117 -0.83 -23.99 -6.89
C ILE A 117 -2.08 -23.20 -6.46
N PRO A 118 -3.10 -23.86 -5.87
CA PRO A 118 -4.28 -23.17 -5.33
C PRO A 118 -3.90 -22.03 -4.39
N PHE A 119 -4.58 -20.89 -4.51
CA PHE A 119 -4.21 -19.71 -3.73
C PHE A 119 -4.43 -19.90 -2.23
N THR A 120 -5.53 -20.56 -1.84
CA THR A 120 -5.81 -20.93 -0.45
C THR A 120 -4.68 -21.77 0.16
N LEU A 121 -4.13 -22.72 -0.60
CA LEU A 121 -2.97 -23.50 -0.17
C LEU A 121 -1.74 -22.61 0.06
N LYS A 122 -1.52 -21.58 -0.76
CA LYS A 122 -0.44 -20.61 -0.52
C LYS A 122 -0.66 -19.86 0.79
N LEU A 123 -1.87 -19.37 1.05
CA LEU A 123 -2.21 -18.66 2.29
C LEU A 123 -1.98 -19.55 3.52
N ASP A 124 -2.49 -20.77 3.51
CA ASP A 124 -2.35 -21.73 4.60
C ASP A 124 -0.88 -22.05 4.91
N ARG A 125 -0.07 -22.21 3.86
CA ARG A 125 1.36 -22.47 4.01
C ARG A 125 2.13 -21.23 4.47
N VAL A 126 1.77 -20.03 4.06
CA VAL A 126 2.41 -18.79 4.56
C VAL A 126 2.09 -18.60 6.05
N ILE A 127 0.86 -18.89 6.48
CA ILE A 127 0.48 -18.91 7.89
C ILE A 127 1.31 -19.95 8.66
N ARG A 128 1.40 -21.18 8.15
CA ARG A 128 2.20 -22.25 8.76
C ARG A 128 3.67 -21.86 8.90
N THR A 129 4.30 -21.35 7.84
CA THR A 129 5.68 -20.85 7.85
C THR A 129 5.87 -19.80 8.93
N ASN A 130 5.04 -18.76 8.97
CA ASN A 130 5.23 -17.66 9.91
C ASN A 130 4.97 -18.07 11.37
N ARG A 131 4.07 -19.02 11.63
CA ARG A 131 3.91 -19.62 12.96
C ARG A 131 5.18 -20.37 13.39
N LEU A 132 5.76 -21.16 12.48
CA LEU A 132 7.01 -21.87 12.75
C LEU A 132 8.19 -20.91 12.94
N LEU A 133 8.22 -19.79 12.23
CA LEU A 133 9.22 -18.73 12.42
C LEU A 133 9.07 -17.98 13.76
N GLY A 134 8.00 -18.23 14.53
CA GLY A 134 7.80 -17.59 15.84
C GLY A 134 7.58 -16.08 15.72
N ARG A 135 6.90 -15.63 14.66
CA ARG A 135 6.57 -14.22 14.48
C ARG A 135 5.80 -13.65 15.67
N ASP A 136 6.10 -12.42 16.03
CA ASP A 136 5.52 -11.73 17.17
C ASP A 136 4.11 -11.18 16.90
N GLU A 137 3.47 -10.63 17.93
CA GLU A 137 2.13 -10.06 17.81
C GLU A 137 2.08 -8.88 16.84
N SER A 138 3.15 -8.07 16.78
CA SER A 138 3.23 -6.92 15.87
C SER A 138 3.15 -7.37 14.41
N PHE A 139 3.89 -8.42 14.05
CA PHE A 139 3.81 -9.02 12.74
C PHE A 139 2.39 -9.49 12.42
N TRP A 140 1.77 -10.26 13.33
CA TRP A 140 0.46 -10.86 13.08
C TRP A 140 -0.64 -9.82 12.92
N ARG A 141 -0.56 -8.70 13.65
CA ARG A 141 -1.49 -7.57 13.50
C ARG A 141 -1.50 -7.01 12.07
N ASP A 142 -0.33 -6.77 11.50
CA ASP A 142 -0.23 -6.27 10.12
C ASP A 142 -0.58 -7.35 9.09
N PHE A 143 -0.15 -8.59 9.34
CA PHE A 143 -0.32 -9.69 8.39
C PHE A 143 -1.76 -10.22 8.35
N ASN A 144 -2.47 -10.26 9.49
CA ASN A 144 -3.87 -10.68 9.57
C ASN A 144 -4.76 -9.81 8.68
N ARG A 145 -4.51 -8.50 8.61
CA ARG A 145 -5.27 -7.61 7.72
C ARG A 145 -5.12 -8.02 6.25
N VAL A 146 -3.91 -8.43 5.85
CA VAL A 146 -3.66 -8.95 4.50
C VAL A 146 -4.41 -10.26 4.30
N LEU A 147 -4.33 -11.19 5.26
CA LEU A 147 -5.05 -12.46 5.19
C LEU A 147 -6.56 -12.26 5.08
N ILE A 148 -7.14 -11.38 5.90
CA ILE A 148 -8.57 -11.04 5.87
C ILE A 148 -8.95 -10.54 4.48
N TYR A 149 -8.19 -9.61 3.90
CA TYR A 149 -8.43 -9.09 2.55
C TYR A 149 -8.49 -10.22 1.51
N HIS A 150 -7.52 -11.14 1.53
CA HIS A 150 -7.47 -12.25 0.59
C HIS A 150 -8.53 -13.33 0.85
N TYR A 151 -8.86 -13.63 2.11
CA TYR A 151 -9.88 -14.63 2.42
C TYR A 151 -11.29 -14.16 2.11
N ARG A 152 -11.58 -12.85 1.99
CA ARG A 152 -12.93 -12.36 1.65
C ARG A 152 -13.50 -13.00 0.39
N SER A 153 -12.66 -13.20 -0.63
CA SER A 153 -13.07 -13.84 -1.89
C SER A 153 -12.89 -15.36 -1.90
N GLU A 154 -12.29 -15.95 -0.87
CA GLU A 154 -11.88 -17.36 -0.86
C GLU A 154 -12.59 -18.20 0.21
N SER A 155 -12.91 -17.62 1.38
CA SER A 155 -13.58 -18.29 2.49
C SER A 155 -14.16 -17.30 3.51
N HIS A 156 -15.49 -17.17 3.51
CA HIS A 156 -16.22 -16.35 4.48
C HIS A 156 -15.92 -16.76 5.94
N GLU A 157 -15.87 -18.07 6.21
CA GLU A 157 -15.53 -18.60 7.55
C GLU A 157 -14.16 -18.11 8.02
N GLN A 158 -13.14 -18.19 7.16
CA GLN A 158 -11.78 -17.74 7.50
C GLN A 158 -11.71 -16.23 7.73
N THR A 159 -12.42 -15.45 6.89
CA THR A 159 -12.54 -14.00 7.06
C THR A 159 -13.11 -13.64 8.43
N LEU A 160 -14.24 -14.23 8.82
CA LEU A 160 -14.89 -13.92 10.10
C LEU A 160 -14.02 -14.38 11.29
N ARG A 161 -13.39 -15.54 11.19
CA ARG A 161 -12.50 -16.05 12.24
C ARG A 161 -11.32 -15.10 12.49
N LEU A 162 -10.62 -14.71 11.42
CA LEU A 162 -9.48 -13.80 11.53
C LEU A 162 -9.91 -12.40 11.98
N ALA A 163 -11.05 -11.89 11.52
CA ALA A 163 -11.59 -10.63 11.99
C ALA A 163 -11.88 -10.65 13.50
N GLN A 164 -12.44 -11.75 14.02
CA GLN A 164 -12.69 -11.93 15.44
C GLN A 164 -11.41 -12.00 16.28
N GLU A 165 -10.38 -12.71 15.80
CA GLU A 165 -9.05 -12.76 16.43
C GLU A 165 -8.39 -11.37 16.46
N GLU A 166 -8.51 -10.63 15.36
CA GLU A 166 -7.92 -9.30 15.22
C GLU A 166 -8.60 -8.25 16.11
N ILE A 167 -9.93 -8.32 16.29
CA ILE A 167 -10.64 -7.48 17.27
C ILE A 167 -10.05 -7.66 18.67
N ALA A 168 -9.83 -8.91 19.10
CA ALA A 168 -9.28 -9.19 20.43
C ALA A 168 -7.85 -8.64 20.60
N LEU A 169 -7.06 -8.58 19.53
CA LEU A 169 -5.73 -7.97 19.52
C LEU A 169 -5.82 -6.44 19.59
N LEU A 170 -6.64 -5.85 18.73
CA LEU A 170 -6.83 -4.40 18.66
C LEU A 170 -7.42 -3.85 19.96
N GLU A 171 -8.38 -4.53 20.60
CA GLU A 171 -8.96 -4.08 21.87
C GLU A 171 -7.92 -3.94 22.98
N ARG A 172 -6.91 -4.81 23.02
CA ARG A 172 -5.79 -4.74 23.98
C ARG A 172 -4.74 -3.69 23.62
N ASP A 173 -4.63 -3.33 22.34
CA ASP A 173 -3.67 -2.36 21.87
C ASP A 173 -3.97 -0.95 22.38
N SER A 174 -2.91 -0.21 22.75
CA SER A 174 -3.01 1.16 23.28
C SER A 174 -1.99 2.06 22.60
N PRO A 175 -2.24 2.46 21.33
CA PRO A 175 -1.28 3.22 20.55
C PRO A 175 -1.00 4.60 21.19
N GLY A 176 0.29 4.93 21.25
CA GLY A 176 0.81 6.16 21.83
C GLY A 176 0.58 7.39 20.94
N ASP A 177 0.64 7.23 19.62
CA ASP A 177 0.41 8.31 18.67
C ASP A 177 -1.05 8.34 18.15
N ARG A 178 -1.43 9.51 17.63
CA ARG A 178 -2.81 9.80 17.22
C ARG A 178 -3.18 9.12 15.90
N GLU A 179 -2.23 8.89 15.00
CA GLU A 179 -2.49 8.22 13.72
C GLU A 179 -2.76 6.73 13.95
N ALA A 180 -1.90 6.05 14.71
CA ALA A 180 -2.11 4.65 15.07
C ALA A 180 -3.41 4.46 15.84
N ARG A 181 -3.80 5.42 16.70
CA ARG A 181 -5.11 5.40 17.37
C ARG A 181 -6.28 5.51 16.40
N LYS A 182 -6.21 6.43 15.42
CA LYS A 182 -7.23 6.56 14.38
C LYS A 182 -7.36 5.29 13.55
N ARG A 183 -6.22 4.73 13.13
CA ARG A 183 -6.14 3.48 12.38
C ARG A 183 -6.74 2.30 13.14
N ARG A 184 -6.39 2.14 14.41
CA ARG A 184 -6.95 1.10 15.29
C ARG A 184 -8.46 1.18 15.37
N LEU A 185 -9.01 2.37 15.61
CA LEU A 185 -10.47 2.58 15.68
C LEU A 185 -11.14 2.30 14.33
N TYR A 186 -10.50 2.68 13.22
CA TYR A 186 -11.00 2.34 11.90
C TYR A 186 -11.12 0.82 11.71
N LEU A 187 -10.03 0.08 12.01
CA LEU A 187 -10.00 -1.38 11.86
C LEU A 187 -11.00 -2.09 12.77
N LEU A 188 -11.13 -1.67 14.03
CA LEU A 188 -12.17 -2.18 14.94
C LEU A 188 -13.56 -2.00 14.33
N GLY A 189 -13.85 -0.80 13.82
CA GLY A 189 -15.13 -0.51 13.17
C GLY A 189 -15.40 -1.41 11.95
N GLU A 190 -14.39 -1.58 11.10
CA GLU A 190 -14.49 -2.39 9.89
C GLU A 190 -14.66 -3.89 10.19
N TYR A 191 -13.95 -4.43 11.19
CA TYR A 191 -14.12 -5.84 11.58
C TYR A 191 -15.45 -6.10 12.29
N HIS A 192 -15.93 -5.18 13.12
CA HIS A 192 -17.28 -5.30 13.68
C HIS A 192 -18.36 -5.27 12.58
N ARG A 193 -18.19 -4.45 11.53
CA ARG A 193 -19.08 -4.46 10.36
C ARG A 193 -19.06 -5.82 9.66
N MET A 194 -17.88 -6.40 9.42
CA MET A 194 -17.79 -7.74 8.80
C MET A 194 -18.51 -8.82 9.60
N LEU A 195 -18.50 -8.72 10.94
CA LEU A 195 -19.20 -9.64 11.84
C LEU A 195 -20.71 -9.33 11.98
N GLY A 196 -21.25 -8.32 11.29
CA GLY A 196 -22.64 -7.86 11.43
C GLY A 196 -22.94 -7.13 12.74
N SER A 197 -21.91 -6.73 13.50
CA SER A 197 -22.03 -5.94 14.73
C SER A 197 -22.11 -4.43 14.42
N ASP A 198 -23.15 -4.02 13.69
CA ASP A 198 -23.25 -2.68 13.10
C ASP A 198 -23.26 -1.53 14.10
N GLU A 199 -23.81 -1.74 15.29
CA GLU A 199 -23.82 -0.72 16.36
C GLU A 199 -22.39 -0.43 16.83
N GLN A 200 -21.62 -1.46 17.14
CA GLN A 200 -20.20 -1.36 17.52
C GLN A 200 -19.37 -0.79 16.36
N ALA A 201 -19.64 -1.22 15.13
CA ALA A 201 -19.00 -0.69 13.94
C ALA A 201 -19.15 0.84 13.87
N ARG A 202 -20.38 1.34 14.02
CA ARG A 202 -20.67 2.79 14.03
C ARG A 202 -19.97 3.51 15.16
N VAL A 203 -19.92 2.94 16.36
CA VAL A 203 -19.23 3.57 17.50
C VAL A 203 -17.76 3.80 17.16
N TYR A 204 -17.05 2.75 16.74
CA TYR A 204 -15.63 2.85 16.44
C TYR A 204 -15.31 3.73 15.22
N LEU A 205 -16.11 3.62 14.15
CA LEU A 205 -15.93 4.45 12.96
C LEU A 205 -16.16 5.94 13.26
N ASN A 206 -17.16 6.30 14.06
CA ASN A 206 -17.37 7.69 14.46
C ASN A 206 -16.23 8.20 15.36
N GLN A 207 -15.77 7.41 16.33
CA GLN A 207 -14.60 7.76 17.14
C GLN A 207 -13.34 7.97 16.29
N SER A 208 -13.14 7.14 15.25
CA SER A 208 -12.05 7.31 14.29
C SER A 208 -12.18 8.63 13.52
N LEU A 209 -13.40 8.97 13.06
CA LEU A 209 -13.67 10.22 12.33
C LEU A 209 -13.44 11.46 13.19
N GLU A 210 -13.80 11.41 14.47
CA GLU A 210 -13.59 12.50 15.42
C GLU A 210 -12.11 12.77 15.71
N LEU A 211 -11.25 11.74 15.60
CA LEU A 211 -9.81 11.91 15.70
C LEU A 211 -9.25 12.60 14.45
N ARG A 212 -9.22 13.93 14.48
CA ARG A 212 -8.48 14.73 13.50
C ARG A 212 -6.97 14.57 13.68
N LEU A 213 -6.23 14.21 12.64
CA LEU A 213 -4.77 14.18 12.71
C LEU A 213 -4.26 15.62 12.65
N GLN A 214 -3.36 16.00 13.55
CA GLN A 214 -2.80 17.36 13.56
C GLN A 214 -1.88 17.54 12.35
N ARG A 215 -1.95 18.70 11.69
CA ARG A 215 -0.94 19.13 10.72
C ARG A 215 0.38 19.30 11.46
N ASP A 216 1.45 18.70 10.95
CA ASP A 216 2.76 18.83 11.56
C ASP A 216 3.23 20.29 11.44
N ALA A 217 3.20 21.03 12.55
CA ALA A 217 3.51 22.46 12.59
C ALA A 217 5.01 22.75 12.44
N THR A 218 5.85 21.73 12.57
CA THR A 218 7.31 21.79 12.45
C THR A 218 7.77 22.27 11.07
N LEU A 219 7.11 21.79 10.01
CA LEU A 219 7.34 22.24 8.63
C LEU A 219 7.01 23.72 8.41
N ARG A 220 6.03 24.26 9.15
CA ARG A 220 5.63 25.67 9.08
C ARG A 220 6.71 26.60 9.62
N TRP A 221 7.41 26.20 10.68
CA TRP A 221 8.54 26.97 11.23
C TRP A 221 9.79 26.89 10.35
N GLY A 222 10.09 25.73 9.76
CA GLY A 222 11.21 25.58 8.82
C GLY A 222 11.11 26.52 7.61
N GLY A 223 9.91 26.64 7.03
CA GLY A 223 9.64 27.59 5.94
C GLY A 223 9.76 29.06 6.36
N ILE A 224 9.32 29.41 7.57
CA ILE A 224 9.43 30.77 8.13
C ILE A 224 10.89 31.13 8.43
N VAL A 225 11.68 30.20 8.98
CA VAL A 225 13.10 30.41 9.27
C VAL A 225 13.90 30.62 7.97
N LEU A 226 13.64 29.82 6.94
CA LEU A 226 14.25 29.99 5.60
C LEU A 226 13.87 31.34 4.97
N ALA A 227 12.60 31.74 5.02
CA ALA A 227 12.15 33.03 4.49
C ALA A 227 12.78 34.21 5.25
N SER A 228 12.93 34.09 6.57
CA SER A 228 13.53 35.11 7.42
C SER A 228 15.05 35.24 7.18
N ALA A 229 15.74 34.12 6.95
CA ALA A 229 17.16 34.12 6.59
C ALA A 229 17.41 34.78 5.23
N VAL A 230 16.54 34.51 4.24
CA VAL A 230 16.60 35.17 2.93
C VAL A 230 16.34 36.67 3.06
N LEU A 231 15.36 37.09 3.85
CA LEU A 231 15.06 38.50 4.12
C LEU A 231 16.23 39.23 4.80
N ALA A 232 16.88 38.58 5.78
CA ALA A 232 18.05 39.13 6.45
C ALA A 232 19.24 39.32 5.48
N VAL A 233 19.47 38.36 4.58
CA VAL A 233 20.48 38.47 3.51
C VAL A 233 20.13 39.61 2.55
N MET A 234 18.85 39.79 2.19
CA MET A 234 18.41 40.90 1.32
C MET A 234 18.64 42.27 1.97
N ILE A 235 18.32 42.42 3.26
CA ILE A 235 18.55 43.66 4.01
C ILE A 235 20.04 43.94 4.13
N TRP A 236 20.85 42.93 4.48
CA TRP A 236 22.30 43.07 4.59
C TRP A 236 22.97 43.41 3.25
N ALA A 237 22.58 42.75 2.16
CA ALA A 237 23.08 43.04 0.81
C ALA A 237 22.64 44.42 0.30
N GLY A 238 21.41 44.84 0.61
CA GLY A 238 20.84 46.15 0.26
C GLY A 238 21.51 47.30 0.99
N ILE A 239 21.90 47.12 2.25
CA ILE A 239 22.63 48.12 3.04
C ILE A 239 24.08 48.27 2.54
N ARG A 240 24.69 47.22 1.97
CA ARG A 240 26.12 47.20 1.65
C ARG A 240 26.51 47.63 0.23
N ARG A 241 25.59 47.83 -0.72
CA ARG A 241 25.94 48.24 -2.09
C ARG A 241 25.02 49.29 -2.71
N ARG A 242 25.53 50.53 -2.80
CA ARG A 242 25.19 51.45 -3.90
C ARG A 242 25.92 50.95 -5.17
N LEU A 243 25.17 50.99 -6.27
CA LEU A 243 25.59 50.91 -7.68
C LEU A 243 25.85 49.50 -8.31
N TRP A 244 25.08 49.24 -9.37
CA TRP A 244 25.38 48.42 -10.57
C TRP A 244 25.37 46.87 -10.54
N LEU A 245 24.44 46.23 -9.83
CA LEU A 245 24.12 44.80 -10.06
C LEU A 245 22.66 44.45 -9.69
N LYS A 246 21.71 45.32 -10.05
CA LYS A 246 20.32 45.23 -9.56
C LYS A 246 19.45 44.16 -10.22
N ALA A 247 19.75 43.71 -11.43
CA ALA A 247 18.89 42.75 -12.14
C ALA A 247 19.25 41.28 -11.82
N SER A 248 20.53 40.92 -11.85
CA SER A 248 20.96 39.53 -11.80
C SER A 248 20.80 38.88 -10.42
N VAL A 249 21.01 39.64 -9.34
CA VAL A 249 20.90 39.13 -7.96
C VAL A 249 19.44 38.94 -7.55
N THR A 250 18.55 39.86 -7.96
CA THR A 250 17.10 39.79 -7.70
C THR A 250 16.46 38.59 -8.40
N VAL A 251 16.87 38.31 -9.65
CA VAL A 251 16.39 37.14 -10.41
C VAL A 251 16.90 35.83 -9.81
N LEU A 252 18.18 35.75 -9.43
CA LEU A 252 18.73 34.53 -8.80
C LEU A 252 18.05 34.24 -7.45
N LEU A 253 17.78 35.27 -6.64
CA LEU A 253 17.06 35.13 -5.37
C LEU A 253 15.59 34.77 -5.57
N ALA A 254 14.90 35.34 -6.57
CA ALA A 254 13.52 34.95 -6.90
C ALA A 254 13.45 33.49 -7.35
N VAL A 255 14.44 33.02 -8.14
CA VAL A 255 14.55 31.61 -8.52
C VAL A 255 14.76 30.75 -7.28
N VAL A 256 15.67 31.10 -6.37
CA VAL A 256 15.89 30.34 -5.12
C VAL A 256 14.65 30.30 -4.23
N VAL A 257 13.93 31.43 -4.07
CA VAL A 257 12.68 31.47 -3.29
C VAL A 257 11.60 30.60 -3.93
N VAL A 258 11.41 30.69 -5.25
CA VAL A 258 10.42 29.86 -5.97
C VAL A 258 10.81 28.37 -5.95
N TRP A 259 12.10 28.05 -6.10
CA TRP A 259 12.60 26.68 -6.03
C TRP A 259 12.50 26.09 -4.62
N SER A 260 12.67 26.90 -3.58
CA SER A 260 12.51 26.48 -2.17
C SER A 260 11.04 26.40 -1.75
N TYR A 261 10.15 27.19 -2.37
CA TYR A 261 8.71 27.21 -2.07
C TYR A 261 7.92 26.09 -2.75
N ARG A 262 8.40 25.58 -3.89
CA ARG A 262 7.81 24.42 -4.60
C ARG A 262 7.76 23.13 -3.75
N PRO A 263 8.87 22.67 -3.11
CA PRO A 263 8.84 21.50 -2.25
C PRO A 263 7.99 21.73 -0.99
N TYR A 264 7.96 22.96 -0.45
CA TYR A 264 7.07 23.33 0.67
C TYR A 264 5.58 23.17 0.34
N ARG A 265 5.15 23.58 -0.86
CA ARG A 265 3.76 23.42 -1.32
C ARG A 265 3.40 21.95 -1.56
N GLN A 266 4.34 21.14 -2.06
CA GLN A 266 4.14 19.71 -2.28
C GLN A 266 4.02 18.93 -0.95
N LEU A 267 4.82 19.28 0.06
CA LEU A 267 4.75 18.67 1.40
C LEU A 267 3.44 19.01 2.14
N HIS A 268 2.96 20.26 2.04
CA HIS A 268 1.68 20.66 2.65
C HIS A 268 0.44 20.13 1.91
N ALA A 269 0.54 19.92 0.59
CA ALA A 269 -0.48 19.22 -0.17
C ALA A 269 -0.61 17.75 0.31
N GLY A 270 0.53 17.07 0.51
CA GLY A 270 0.56 15.69 1.00
C GLY A 270 -0.10 15.49 2.38
N GLN A 271 0.11 16.39 3.35
CA GLN A 271 -0.50 16.24 4.68
C GLN A 271 -1.99 16.60 4.75
N THR A 272 -2.48 17.49 3.87
CA THR A 272 -3.93 17.78 3.77
C THR A 272 -4.64 16.58 3.13
N GLN A 273 -3.99 15.93 2.16
CA GLN A 273 -4.46 14.73 1.50
C GLN A 273 -4.61 13.54 2.46
N VAL A 274 -3.72 13.35 3.45
CA VAL A 274 -3.80 12.20 4.40
C VAL A 274 -5.04 12.27 5.32
N ASN A 275 -5.41 13.45 5.82
CA ASN A 275 -6.62 13.58 6.66
C ASN A 275 -7.90 13.37 5.85
N ASP A 276 -7.99 14.01 4.67
CA ASP A 276 -9.15 13.87 3.77
C ASP A 276 -9.29 12.41 3.30
N TYR A 277 -8.17 11.71 3.15
CA TYR A 277 -8.10 10.31 2.78
C TYR A 277 -8.70 9.36 3.82
N TYR A 278 -8.22 9.38 5.08
CA TYR A 278 -8.80 8.52 6.12
C TYR A 278 -10.28 8.87 6.37
N ASP A 279 -10.64 10.15 6.35
CA ASP A 279 -12.02 10.57 6.57
C ASP A 279 -12.94 10.10 5.42
N ALA A 280 -12.48 10.11 4.17
CA ALA A 280 -13.23 9.57 3.03
C ALA A 280 -13.47 8.06 3.17
N ILE A 281 -12.44 7.31 3.56
CA ILE A 281 -12.55 5.86 3.81
C ILE A 281 -13.56 5.58 4.93
N ILE A 282 -13.44 6.27 6.06
CA ILE A 282 -14.34 6.10 7.22
C ILE A 282 -15.79 6.43 6.84
N ARG A 283 -16.01 7.52 6.10
CA ARG A 283 -17.36 7.91 5.64
C ARG A 283 -17.96 6.89 4.67
N ALA A 284 -17.17 6.32 3.78
CA ALA A 284 -17.62 5.26 2.89
C ALA A 284 -18.10 4.04 3.69
N ARG A 285 -17.34 3.60 4.70
CA ARG A 285 -17.74 2.49 5.58
C ARG A 285 -18.98 2.80 6.42
N LEU A 286 -19.09 4.01 6.97
CA LEU A 286 -20.30 4.44 7.68
C LEU A 286 -21.54 4.41 6.78
N ALA A 287 -21.40 4.75 5.49
CA ALA A 287 -22.50 4.65 4.53
C ALA A 287 -22.92 3.19 4.29
N MET A 288 -21.97 2.26 4.17
CA MET A 288 -22.25 0.82 4.03
C MET A 288 -23.00 0.27 5.25
N VAL A 289 -22.54 0.58 6.47
CA VAL A 289 -23.24 0.14 7.70
C VAL A 289 -24.69 0.68 7.74
N ALA A 290 -24.94 1.88 7.21
CA ALA A 290 -26.28 2.45 7.16
C ALA A 290 -27.21 1.78 6.11
N THR A 291 -26.64 1.21 5.05
CA THR A 291 -27.41 0.50 4.01
C THR A 291 -27.61 -0.98 4.32
N ASP A 292 -26.67 -1.60 5.02
CA ASP A 292 -26.65 -3.04 5.30
C ASP A 292 -27.57 -3.44 6.45
N GLY A 293 -27.90 -2.50 7.35
CA GLY A 293 -28.86 -2.65 8.46
C GLY A 293 -30.31 -2.97 8.05
N GLY A 294 -30.57 -3.28 6.78
CA GLY A 294 -31.83 -3.78 6.23
C GLY A 294 -31.74 -4.97 5.28
N ARG A 295 -30.55 -5.57 5.07
CA ARG A 295 -30.38 -6.71 4.14
C ARG A 295 -29.69 -7.88 4.82
N SER A 296 -30.49 -8.80 5.34
CA SER A 296 -30.03 -10.16 5.53
C SER A 296 -29.85 -10.81 4.14
N GLN A 297 -28.69 -11.43 3.93
CA GLN A 297 -28.53 -12.63 3.12
C GLN A 297 -28.52 -12.49 1.57
N ARG A 298 -28.01 -11.39 1.01
CA ARG A 298 -27.98 -11.23 -0.46
C ARG A 298 -26.77 -10.49 -1.05
N ASP A 299 -25.57 -10.66 -0.52
CA ASP A 299 -24.35 -10.02 -1.08
C ASP A 299 -23.16 -10.98 -1.26
N ASP A 300 -23.41 -12.23 -1.64
CA ASP A 300 -22.37 -13.17 -2.11
C ASP A 300 -21.74 -12.75 -3.46
N ASP A 301 -22.25 -11.71 -4.10
CA ASP A 301 -21.81 -11.24 -5.42
C ASP A 301 -21.19 -9.83 -5.45
N ALA A 302 -21.33 -9.02 -4.38
CA ALA A 302 -20.82 -7.64 -4.36
C ALA A 302 -19.37 -7.51 -3.87
N ASP A 303 -18.85 -8.54 -3.18
CA ASP A 303 -17.49 -8.59 -2.62
C ASP A 303 -16.50 -9.40 -3.50
N ARG A 304 -16.88 -9.74 -4.74
CA ARG A 304 -15.93 -10.34 -5.68
C ARG A 304 -14.97 -9.25 -6.18
N PRO A 305 -13.64 -9.38 -5.98
CA PRO A 305 -12.70 -8.55 -6.71
C PRO A 305 -12.96 -8.75 -8.20
N ILE A 306 -13.16 -7.64 -8.92
CA ILE A 306 -13.30 -7.64 -10.36
C ILE A 306 -12.09 -8.38 -10.94
N PRO A 307 -12.26 -9.43 -11.76
CA PRO A 307 -11.14 -10.07 -12.41
C PRO A 307 -10.43 -9.02 -13.25
N LEU A 308 -9.20 -8.68 -12.87
CA LEU A 308 -8.29 -7.93 -13.72
C LEU A 308 -7.99 -8.83 -14.92
N VAL A 309 -8.68 -8.55 -16.02
CA VAL A 309 -8.34 -9.05 -17.37
C VAL A 309 -7.09 -8.31 -17.82
#